data_AF-A0A0A8VKQ0-F1
#
_entry.id   AF-A0A0A8VKQ0-F1
#
_cell.length_a   1.000
_cell.length_b   1.000
_cell.length_c   1.000
_cell.angle_alpha   90.00
_cell.angle_beta   90.00
_cell.angle_gamma   90.00
#
_symmetry.space_group_name_H-M   'P 1'
#
loop_
_entity.id
_entity.type
_entity.pdbx_description
1 polymer ?
#
loop_
_entity_poly.entity_id
_entity_poly.type
_entity_poly.pdbx_seq_one_letter_code
_entity_poly.pdbx_strand_id
1 'polypeptide(L)'
;MGFTGSAAMLIKIRYIQAFNWMAEQLSRWQEVGEEAQHRHALKVAKSEVKARIGSNLMNHRKKEKKLLALEYEQILSLTQPKLLFD
;
A
#
# COMPACT_ATOMS: atom_id res chain seq x y z
N MET A 1 -47.25 -2.92 -5.33
CA MET A 1 -46.11 -2.00 -5.54
C MET A 1 -45.09 -2.13 -4.41
N GLY A 2 -44.48 -3.30 -4.23
CA GLY A 2 -43.48 -3.56 -3.19
C GLY A 2 -42.18 -4.02 -3.81
N PHE A 3 -41.06 -3.50 -3.35
CA PHE A 3 -39.70 -3.89 -3.74
C PHE A 3 -39.36 -5.29 -3.17
N THR A 4 -40.16 -6.29 -3.54
CA THR A 4 -40.12 -7.68 -3.04
C THR A 4 -40.30 -8.62 -4.23
N GLY A 5 -39.26 -8.71 -5.06
CA GLY A 5 -39.18 -9.65 -6.18
C GLY A 5 -37.76 -10.18 -6.31
N SER A 6 -37.59 -11.32 -6.96
CA SER A 6 -36.28 -11.97 -7.18
C SER A 6 -35.23 -11.01 -7.75
N ALA A 7 -35.62 -10.06 -8.60
CA ALA A 7 -34.75 -9.02 -9.13
C ALA A 7 -34.19 -8.07 -8.06
N ALA A 8 -35.03 -7.60 -7.13
CA ALA A 8 -34.59 -6.76 -6.01
C ALA A 8 -33.64 -7.51 -5.07
N MET A 9 -33.87 -8.81 -4.88
CA MET A 9 -32.98 -9.67 -4.11
C MET A 9 -31.63 -9.84 -4.81
N LEU A 10 -31.62 -10.05 -6.14
CA LEU A 10 -30.39 -10.17 -6.92
C LEU A 10 -29.54 -8.89 -6.87
N ILE A 11 -30.17 -7.72 -6.93
CA ILE A 11 -29.48 -6.43 -6.76
C ILE A 11 -28.81 -6.36 -5.39
N LYS A 12 -29.52 -6.70 -4.30
CA LYS A 12 -28.94 -6.73 -2.95
C LYS A 12 -27.75 -7.67 -2.84
N ILE A 13 -27.86 -8.87 -3.42
CA ILE A 13 -26.77 -9.86 -3.43
C ILE A 13 -25.55 -9.28 -4.16
N ARG A 14 -25.74 -8.68 -5.34
CA ARG A 14 -24.64 -8.07 -6.10
C ARG A 14 -23.96 -6.93 -5.35
N TYR A 15 -24.73 -6.09 -4.66
CA TYR A 15 -24.17 -5.05 -3.79
C TYR A 15 -23.32 -5.64 -2.68
N ILE A 16 -23.84 -6.65 -1.95
CA ILE A 16 -23.09 -7.31 -0.87
C ILE A 16 -21.81 -7.96 -1.42
N GLN A 17 -21.88 -8.63 -2.57
CA GLN A 17 -20.73 -9.24 -3.22
C GLN A 17 -19.67 -8.21 -3.60
N ALA A 18 -20.08 -7.05 -4.14
CA ALA A 18 -19.15 -5.97 -4.47
C ALA A 18 -18.45 -5.41 -3.22
N PHE A 19 -19.19 -5.19 -2.13
CA PHE A 19 -18.60 -4.71 -0.87
C PHE A 19 -17.68 -5.74 -0.21
N ASN A 20 -18.07 -7.02 -0.21
CA ASN A 20 -17.23 -8.09 0.31
C ASN A 20 -15.93 -8.21 -0.50
N TRP A 21 -16.02 -8.16 -1.83
CA TRP A 21 -14.84 -8.17 -2.69
C TRP A 21 -13.92 -6.98 -2.38
N MET A 22 -14.48 -5.79 -2.23
CA MET A 22 -13.70 -4.60 -1.87
C MET A 22 -13.04 -4.74 -0.49
N ALA A 23 -13.76 -5.27 0.50
CA ALA A 23 -13.22 -5.53 1.84
C ALA A 23 -12.05 -6.52 1.79
N GLU A 24 -12.17 -7.60 1.03
CA GLU A 24 -11.07 -8.56 0.82
C GLU A 24 -9.86 -7.92 0.14
N GLN A 25 -10.06 -7.05 -0.85
CA GLN A 25 -8.95 -6.34 -1.49
C GLN A 25 -8.24 -5.41 -0.51
N LEU A 26 -9.00 -4.65 0.29
CA LEU A 26 -8.44 -3.77 1.32
C LEU A 26 -7.64 -4.54 2.36
N SER A 27 -8.15 -5.68 2.85
CA SER A 27 -7.42 -6.51 3.82
C SER A 27 -6.13 -7.08 3.24
N ARG A 28 -6.14 -7.60 2.01
CA ARG A 28 -4.94 -8.11 1.34
C ARG A 28 -3.87 -7.03 1.17
N TRP A 29 -4.28 -5.81 0.80
CA TRP A 29 -3.33 -4.71 0.64
C TRP A 29 -2.80 -4.17 1.96
N GLN A 30 -3.61 -4.19 3.00
CA GLN A 30 -3.14 -3.84 4.34
C GLN A 30 -2.02 -4.78 4.77
N GLU A 31 -2.20 -6.10 4.62
CA GLU A 31 -1.18 -7.09 4.97
C GLU A 31 0.11 -6.92 4.14
N VAL A 32 -0.01 -6.81 2.81
CA VAL A 32 1.16 -6.65 1.92
C VAL A 32 1.85 -5.30 2.14
N GLY A 33 1.08 -4.25 2.37
CA GLY A 33 1.58 -2.90 2.56
C GLY A 33 2.28 -2.70 3.89
N GLU A 34 1.73 -3.24 4.97
CA GLU A 34 2.33 -3.14 6.30
C GLU A 34 3.72 -3.79 6.32
N GLU A 35 3.88 -4.99 5.76
CA GLU A 35 5.19 -5.65 5.69
C GLU A 35 6.21 -4.87 4.84
N ALA A 36 5.79 -4.39 3.68
CA ALA A 36 6.66 -3.64 2.77
C ALA A 36 7.11 -2.30 3.38
N GLN A 37 6.16 -1.57 3.99
CA GLN A 37 6.44 -0.32 4.71
C GLN A 37 7.33 -0.56 5.92
N HIS A 38 7.10 -1.63 6.70
CA HIS A 38 7.92 -1.97 7.86
C HIS A 38 9.39 -2.25 7.46
N ARG A 39 9.60 -3.05 6.40
CA ARG A 39 10.95 -3.33 5.87
C ARG A 39 11.64 -2.06 5.38
N HIS A 40 10.91 -1.17 4.71
CA HIS A 40 11.44 0.12 4.25
C HIS A 40 11.84 1.02 5.42
N ALA A 41 11.00 1.14 6.46
CA ALA A 41 11.30 1.91 7.66
C ALA A 41 12.61 1.45 8.35
N LEU A 42 12.85 0.14 8.43
CA LEU A 42 14.09 -0.41 8.95
C LEU A 42 15.32 -0.02 8.11
N LYS A 43 15.20 -0.01 6.77
CA LYS A 43 16.29 0.44 5.88
C LYS A 43 16.59 1.93 6.07
N VAL A 44 15.54 2.76 6.20
CA VAL A 44 15.67 4.21 6.43
C VAL A 44 16.38 4.48 7.76
N ALA A 45 15.95 3.82 8.84
CA ALA A 45 16.56 3.96 10.16
C ALA A 45 18.06 3.60 10.14
N LYS A 46 18.44 2.51 9.45
CA LYS A 46 19.86 2.14 9.26
C LYS A 46 20.63 3.21 8.50
N SER A 47 20.04 3.78 7.44
CA SER A 47 20.68 4.86 6.69
C SER A 47 20.80 6.14 7.52
N GLU A 48 19.88 6.42 8.45
CA GLU A 48 19.94 7.59 9.34
C GLU A 48 21.10 7.50 10.33
N VAL A 49 21.37 6.32 10.85
CA VAL A 49 22.54 6.07 11.69
C VAL A 49 23.85 6.39 10.95
N LYS A 50 23.93 6.09 9.65
CA LYS A 50 25.08 6.47 8.79
C LYS A 50 25.29 7.99 8.69
N ALA A 51 24.24 8.79 8.83
CA ALA A 51 24.36 10.25 8.87
C ALA A 51 25.08 10.73 10.14
N ARG A 52 24.94 9.98 11.24
CA ARG A 52 25.47 10.33 12.56
C ARG A 52 26.93 9.88 12.76
N ILE A 53 27.40 8.87 12.02
CA ILE A 53 28.73 8.23 12.22
C ILE A 53 29.87 8.90 11.38
N GLY A 54 29.65 10.11 10.87
CA GLY A 54 30.72 10.96 10.30
C GLY A 54 30.76 11.07 8.78
N SER A 55 31.72 11.87 8.30
CA SER A 55 31.78 12.44 6.93
C SER A 55 31.71 11.40 5.78
N ASN A 56 32.45 10.29 5.87
CA ASN A 56 32.51 9.30 4.79
C ASN A 56 31.16 8.61 4.56
N LEU A 57 30.44 8.29 5.65
CA LEU A 57 29.15 7.62 5.58
C LEU A 57 28.02 8.57 5.12
N MET A 58 28.21 9.89 5.26
CA MET A 58 27.29 10.89 4.72
C MET A 58 27.21 10.86 3.19
N ASN A 59 28.33 10.66 2.51
CA ASN A 59 28.36 10.56 1.04
C ASN A 59 27.67 9.29 0.53
N HIS A 60 27.81 8.17 1.26
CA HIS A 60 27.05 6.95 0.97
C HIS A 60 25.55 7.17 1.19
N ARG A 61 25.14 7.84 2.28
CA ARG A 61 23.74 8.18 2.53
C ARG A 61 23.13 9.07 1.44
N LYS A 62 23.87 10.05 0.90
CA LYS A 62 23.37 10.90 -0.20
C LYS A 62 22.96 10.09 -1.43
N LYS A 63 23.70 9.02 -1.74
CA LYS A 63 23.37 8.08 -2.83
C LYS A 63 22.18 7.19 -2.44
N GLU A 64 22.17 6.64 -1.23
CA GLU A 64 21.10 5.77 -0.72
C GLU A 64 19.74 6.49 -0.64
N LYS A 65 19.70 7.78 -0.29
CA LYS A 65 18.46 8.54 -0.14
C LYS A 65 17.62 8.54 -1.43
N LYS A 66 18.26 8.65 -2.60
CA LYS A 66 17.56 8.58 -3.90
C LYS A 66 16.95 7.21 -4.13
N LEU A 67 17.69 6.14 -3.84
CA LEU A 67 17.21 4.77 -3.97
C LEU A 67 16.06 4.49 -3.01
N LEU A 68 16.16 4.93 -1.75
CA LEU A 68 15.09 4.78 -0.76
C LEU A 68 13.82 5.54 -1.15
N ALA A 69 13.93 6.68 -1.82
CA ALA A 69 12.77 7.41 -2.34
C ALA A 69 12.07 6.65 -3.48
N LEU A 70 12.84 6.09 -4.42
CA LEU A 70 12.29 5.26 -5.49
C LEU A 70 11.65 3.98 -4.95
N GLU A 71 12.28 3.31 -3.99
CA GLU A 71 11.70 2.15 -3.30
C GLU A 71 10.37 2.52 -2.61
N TYR A 72 10.30 3.70 -2.01
CA TYR A 72 9.07 4.17 -1.35
C TYR A 72 7.94 4.40 -2.35
N GLU A 73 8.22 5.03 -3.50
CA GLU A 73 7.24 5.22 -4.57
C GLU A 73 6.75 3.88 -5.14
N GLN A 74 7.64 2.90 -5.29
CA GLN A 74 7.26 1.55 -5.70
C GLN A 74 6.36 0.87 -4.68
N ILE A 75 6.68 0.97 -3.38
CA ILE A 75 5.84 0.43 -2.31
C ILE A 75 4.46 1.09 -2.34
N LEU A 76 4.39 2.42 -2.45
CA LEU A 76 3.12 3.14 -2.57
C LEU A 76 2.30 2.65 -3.76
N SER A 77 2.92 2.50 -4.94
CA SER A 77 2.23 2.01 -6.14
C SER A 77 1.68 0.58 -6.02
N LEU A 78 2.32 -0.25 -5.21
CA LEU A 78 1.89 -1.63 -4.95
C LEU A 78 0.76 -1.69 -3.91
N THR A 79 0.79 -0.78 -2.94
CA THR A 79 -0.22 -0.71 -1.86
C THR A 79 -1.47 0.06 -2.24
N GLN A 80 -1.40 0.95 -3.22
CA GLN A 80 -2.52 1.77 -3.62
C GLN A 80 -3.42 1.01 -4.60
N PRO A 81 -4.74 0.91 -4.35
CA PRO A 81 -5.68 0.43 -5.36
C PRO A 81 -5.52 1.25 -6.64
N LYS A 82 -5.30 0.57 -7.77
CA LYS A 82 -5.55 1.20 -9.07
C LYS A 82 -7.05 1.47 -9.16
N LEU A 83 -7.42 2.72 -9.36
CA LEU A 83 -8.78 3.08 -9.70
C LEU A 83 -9.15 2.31 -10.97
N LEU A 84 -10.30 1.62 -10.96
CA LEU A 84 -10.77 0.83 -12.10
C LEU A 84 -11.21 1.70 -13.29
N PHE A 85 -11.10 3.02 -13.16
CA PHE A 85 -11.51 4.01 -14.14
C PHE A 85 -10.35 4.99 -14.33
N ASP A 86 -9.65 4.83 -15.46
CA ASP A 86 -8.75 5.82 -16.06
C ASP A 86 -9.43 6.39 -17.31
#